data_AF-A0A2E5NSY9-F1
#
_entry.id   AF-A0A2E5NSY9-F1
#
_cell.length_a   1.000
_cell.length_b   1.000
_cell.length_c   1.000
_cell.angle_alpha   90.00
_cell.angle_beta   90.00
_cell.angle_gamma   90.00
#
_symmetry.space_group_name_H-M   'P 1'
#
loop_
_entity.id
_entity.type
_entity.pdbx_description
1 polymer ?
#
loop_
_entity_poly.entity_id
_entity_poly.type
_entity_poly.pdbx_seq_one_letter_code
_entity_poly.pdbx_strand_id
1 'polypeptide(L)'
;MPKTIDRTLPIKRYKMVVATVDLPGVPEGTVGKVRVANGVSWYRYWVDFENGVRLGQVGHEQICHESDWDAFRYDRDEGKRLEAEIPADAAIGDGDGDGGASGNRFGVPEHLLERSRAARTRFGT
;
A
#
# COMPACT_ATOMS: atom_id res chain seq x y z
N MET A 1 19.32 11.25 12.10
CA MET A 1 18.31 11.72 11.11
C MET A 1 17.56 10.48 10.64
N PRO A 2 16.22 10.42 10.78
CA PRO A 2 15.47 9.29 10.24
C PRO A 2 15.67 9.25 8.73
N LYS A 3 16.09 8.09 8.22
CA LYS A 3 16.31 7.89 6.79
C LYS A 3 14.94 7.69 6.17
N THR A 4 14.49 8.60 5.31
CA THR A 4 13.25 8.41 4.55
C THR A 4 13.44 7.19 3.65
N ILE A 5 12.62 6.16 3.88
CA ILE A 5 12.70 4.91 3.15
C ILE A 5 11.98 5.09 1.81
N ASP A 6 12.73 4.98 0.71
CA ASP A 6 12.12 4.98 -0.63
C ASP A 6 11.52 3.60 -0.91
N ARG A 7 10.20 3.49 -0.68
CA ARG A 7 9.39 2.29 -0.94
C ARG A 7 8.80 2.28 -2.36
N THR A 8 9.27 3.14 -3.25
CA THR A 8 8.80 3.16 -4.65
C THR A 8 9.69 2.30 -5.55
N LEU A 9 10.91 2.01 -5.10
CA LEU A 9 11.89 1.25 -5.86
C LEU A 9 11.80 -0.26 -5.56
N PRO A 10 12.00 -1.11 -6.59
CA PRO A 10 11.97 -2.56 -6.41
C PRO A 10 13.11 -3.07 -5.53
N ILE A 11 12.80 -4.07 -4.72
CA ILE A 11 13.77 -4.79 -3.92
C ILE A 11 14.54 -5.76 -4.81
N LYS A 12 15.87 -5.61 -4.85
CA LYS A 12 16.73 -6.50 -5.65
C LYS A 12 16.83 -7.90 -5.03
N ARG A 13 17.10 -8.89 -5.87
CA ARG A 13 17.42 -10.27 -5.44
C ARG A 13 18.55 -10.30 -4.41
N TYR A 14 18.50 -11.29 -3.53
CA TYR A 14 19.43 -11.57 -2.44
C TYR A 14 19.53 -10.50 -1.34
N LYS A 15 18.65 -9.51 -1.34
CA LYS A 15 18.55 -8.55 -0.25
C LYS A 15 17.80 -9.15 0.93
N MET A 16 18.22 -8.72 2.12
CA MET A 16 17.56 -9.03 3.38
C MET A 16 16.36 -8.11 3.54
N VAL A 17 15.25 -8.71 3.95
CA VAL A 17 13.96 -8.06 4.10
C VAL A 17 13.30 -8.53 5.39
N VAL A 18 12.35 -7.76 5.87
CA VAL A 18 11.55 -8.08 7.07
C VAL A 18 10.08 -8.05 6.70
N ALA A 19 9.31 -9.01 7.19
CA ALA A 19 7.86 -9.02 7.06
C ALA A 19 7.25 -7.84 7.83
N THR A 20 6.52 -6.96 7.14
CA THR A 20 5.88 -5.78 7.77
C THR A 20 4.49 -6.09 8.32
N VAL A 21 3.93 -7.23 7.94
CA VAL A 21 2.62 -7.74 8.35
C VAL A 21 2.73 -9.23 8.64
N ASP A 22 1.75 -9.78 9.34
CA ASP A 22 1.62 -11.23 9.49
C ASP A 22 1.30 -11.87 8.13
N LEU A 23 2.19 -12.76 7.70
CA LEU A 23 2.07 -13.53 6.48
C LEU A 23 1.75 -15.00 6.83
N PRO A 24 1.25 -15.80 5.88
CA PRO A 24 0.92 -17.20 6.13
C PRO A 24 2.12 -18.00 6.67
N GLY A 25 2.08 -18.32 7.96
CA GLY A 25 3.15 -19.03 8.66
C GLY A 25 4.40 -18.20 8.95
N VAL A 26 4.39 -16.89 8.71
CA VAL A 26 5.52 -15.97 8.92
C VAL A 26 5.02 -14.77 9.73
N PRO A 27 5.33 -14.71 11.03
CA PRO A 27 4.96 -13.56 11.87
C PRO A 27 5.59 -12.26 11.37
N GLU A 28 4.95 -11.13 11.67
CA GLU A 28 5.55 -9.82 11.47
C GLU A 28 6.94 -9.74 12.14
N GLY A 29 7.88 -9.07 11.49
CA GLY A 29 9.24 -8.88 12.01
C GLY A 29 10.18 -10.03 11.68
N THR A 30 9.67 -11.10 11.06
CA THR A 30 10.52 -12.21 10.60
C THR A 30 11.41 -11.73 9.46
N VAL A 31 12.72 -11.94 9.65
CA VAL A 31 13.73 -11.67 8.64
C VAL A 31 13.67 -12.74 7.55
N GLY A 32 13.90 -12.33 6.31
CA GLY A 32 13.96 -13.22 5.17
C GLY A 32 14.89 -12.70 4.07
N LYS A 33 15.20 -13.58 3.12
CA LYS A 33 16.06 -13.29 1.98
C LYS A 33 15.29 -13.40 0.68
N VAL A 34 15.32 -12.35 -0.14
CA VAL A 34 14.70 -12.37 -1.46
C VAL A 34 15.47 -13.31 -2.39
N ARG A 35 14.80 -14.32 -2.94
CA ARG A 35 15.35 -15.25 -3.94
C ARG A 35 15.00 -14.82 -5.36
N VAL A 36 13.76 -14.36 -5.54
CA VAL A 36 13.22 -13.93 -6.83
C VAL A 36 12.54 -12.59 -6.63
N ALA A 37 12.79 -11.66 -7.55
CA ALA A 37 12.09 -10.39 -7.65
C ALA A 37 11.51 -10.34 -9.07
N ASN A 38 10.19 -10.42 -9.16
CA ASN A 38 9.44 -10.42 -10.41
C ASN A 38 8.58 -9.16 -10.51
N GLY A 39 8.33 -8.72 -11.74
CA GLY A 39 7.44 -7.60 -12.02
C GLY A 39 8.17 -6.32 -12.43
N VAL A 40 7.50 -5.53 -13.26
CA VAL A 40 7.99 -4.23 -13.76
C VAL A 40 7.17 -3.09 -13.14
N SER A 41 5.86 -3.29 -13.03
CA SER A 41 4.90 -2.35 -12.41
C SER A 41 4.23 -2.91 -11.15
N TRP A 42 4.15 -4.24 -11.02
CA TRP A 42 3.65 -4.92 -9.83
C TRP A 42 4.71 -5.90 -9.33
N TYR A 43 5.42 -5.51 -8.29
CA TYR A 43 6.49 -6.31 -7.77
C TYR A 43 5.97 -7.48 -6.92
N ARG A 44 6.45 -8.67 -7.23
CA ARG A 44 6.23 -9.91 -6.48
C ARG A 44 7.54 -10.55 -6.12
N TYR A 45 7.65 -10.95 -4.88
CA TYR A 45 8.88 -11.48 -4.31
C TYR A 45 8.69 -12.92 -3.86
N TRP A 46 9.78 -13.69 -4.04
CA TRP A 46 9.94 -14.98 -3.40
C TRP A 46 10.95 -14.79 -2.29
N VAL A 47 10.52 -15.03 -1.06
CA VAL A 47 11.32 -14.78 0.14
C VAL A 47 11.46 -16.09 0.90
N ASP A 48 12.70 -16.39 1.25
CA ASP A 48 13.04 -17.47 2.18
C ASP A 48 13.14 -16.83 3.56
N PHE A 49 12.18 -17.08 4.43
CA PHE A 49 12.19 -16.55 5.79
C PHE A 49 12.99 -17.45 6.73
N GLU A 50 13.58 -16.85 7.76
CA GLU A 50 14.44 -17.55 8.73
C GLU A 50 13.69 -18.59 9.56
N ASN A 51 12.37 -18.45 9.68
CA ASN A 51 11.50 -19.45 10.31
C ASN A 51 11.33 -20.74 9.47
N GLY A 52 12.00 -20.84 8.32
CA GLY A 52 11.98 -21.99 7.43
C GLY A 52 10.87 -21.99 6.39
N VAL A 53 10.01 -20.96 6.36
CA VAL A 53 8.92 -20.83 5.39
C VAL A 53 9.39 -20.08 4.15
N ARG A 54 9.12 -20.64 2.97
CA ARG A 54 9.33 -19.97 1.67
C ARG A 54 7.99 -19.50 1.12
N LEU A 55 7.84 -18.19 0.89
CA LEU A 55 6.64 -17.60 0.28
C LEU A 55 6.96 -16.99 -1.08
N GLY A 56 6.18 -17.33 -2.10
CA GLY A 56 6.37 -16.87 -3.49
C GLY A 56 5.39 -15.80 -3.97
N GLN A 57 4.47 -15.36 -3.10
CA GLN A 57 3.41 -14.40 -3.41
C GLN A 57 3.48 -13.18 -2.49
N VAL A 58 4.70 -12.72 -2.19
CA VAL A 58 4.91 -11.59 -1.30
C VAL A 58 4.87 -10.30 -2.12
N GLY A 59 3.95 -9.39 -1.76
CA GLY A 59 3.82 -8.06 -2.35
C GLY A 59 4.89 -7.10 -1.84
N HIS A 60 5.06 -5.96 -2.53
CA HIS A 60 6.04 -4.95 -2.13
C HIS A 60 5.67 -4.23 -0.83
N GLU A 61 4.37 -4.05 -0.54
CA GLU A 61 3.94 -3.40 0.70
C GLU A 61 4.12 -4.28 1.95
N GLN A 62 4.21 -5.60 1.76
CA GLN A 62 4.25 -6.61 2.82
C GLN A 62 5.66 -6.87 3.36
N ILE A 63 6.68 -6.29 2.74
CA ILE A 63 8.07 -6.41 3.15
C ILE A 63 8.78 -5.05 3.07
N CYS A 64 9.76 -4.86 3.93
CA CYS A 64 10.70 -3.74 3.83
C CYS A 64 12.12 -4.28 3.87
N HIS A 65 13.10 -3.45 3.54
CA HIS A 65 14.50 -3.79 3.80
C HIS A 65 14.74 -3.93 5.30
N GLU A 66 15.61 -4.86 5.67
CA GLU A 66 16.03 -5.05 7.07
C GLU A 66 16.62 -3.78 7.69
N SER A 67 17.46 -3.05 6.93
CA SER A 67 18.04 -1.77 7.37
C SER A 67 17.01 -0.68 7.65
N ASP A 68 15.83 -0.84 7.10
CA ASP A 68 14.76 0.16 7.05
C ASP A 68 13.65 -0.18 8.05
N TRP A 69 13.78 -1.30 8.75
CA TRP A 69 12.78 -1.84 9.67
C TRP A 69 12.53 -0.93 10.87
N ASP A 70 13.59 -0.36 11.44
CA ASP A 70 13.48 0.55 12.58
C ASP A 70 12.69 1.80 12.17
N ALA A 71 13.04 2.41 11.03
CA ALA A 71 12.32 3.56 10.49
C ALA A 71 10.85 3.21 10.17
N PHE A 72 10.59 2.01 9.64
CA PHE A 72 9.23 1.54 9.37
C PHE A 72 8.39 1.36 10.64
N ARG A 73 8.99 0.93 11.76
CA ARG A 73 8.32 0.88 13.07
C ARG A 73 7.92 2.28 13.53
N TYR A 74 8.86 3.23 13.49
CA TYR A 74 8.60 4.62 13.87
C TYR A 74 7.53 5.30 12.99
N ASP A 75 7.61 5.17 11.67
CA ASP A 75 6.62 5.77 10.75
C ASP A 75 5.23 5.15 10.90
N ARG A 76 5.14 3.86 11.24
CA ARG A 76 3.88 3.19 11.47
C ARG A 76 3.24 3.59 12.80
N ASP A 77 4.03 3.73 13.85
CA ASP A 77 3.54 4.24 15.13
C ASP A 77 3.06 5.70 14.99
N GLU A 78 3.81 6.52 14.25
CA GLU A 78 3.42 7.91 13.97
C GLU A 78 2.22 7.99 13.00
N GLY A 79 2.14 7.10 12.01
CA GLY A 79 0.99 6.98 11.10
C GLY A 79 -0.28 6.57 11.83
N LYS A 80 -0.20 5.59 12.74
CA LYS A 80 -1.32 5.24 13.64
C LYS A 80 -1.71 6.38 14.55
N ARG A 81 -0.75 7.16 15.04
CA ARG A 81 -1.00 8.32 15.89
C ARG A 81 -1.73 9.43 15.12
N LEU A 82 -1.27 9.75 13.92
CA LEU A 82 -1.92 10.72 13.03
C LEU A 82 -3.31 10.25 12.61
N GLU A 83 -3.49 8.97 12.28
CA GLU A 83 -4.80 8.39 11.92
C GLU A 83 -5.78 8.36 13.11
N ALA A 84 -5.28 8.17 14.34
CA ALA A 84 -6.07 8.28 15.56
C ALA A 84 -6.41 9.74 15.94
N GLU A 85 -5.65 10.72 15.45
CA GLU A 85 -5.87 12.15 15.68
C GLU A 85 -6.83 12.76 14.63
N ILE A 86 -7.11 12.04 13.54
CA ILE A 86 -8.25 12.33 12.66
C ILE A 86 -9.53 11.92 13.43
N PRO A 87 -10.41 12.86 13.80
CA PRO A 87 -11.63 12.51 14.52
C PRO A 87 -12.51 11.58 13.68
N ALA A 88 -13.02 10.52 14.31
CA ALA A 88 -13.93 9.53 13.71
C ALA A 88 -15.29 10.11 13.22
N ASP A 89 -15.47 11.43 13.29
CA ASP A 89 -16.67 12.17 12.84
C ASP A 89 -16.71 12.41 11.32
N ALA A 90 -15.69 11.97 10.56
CA ALA A 90 -15.79 11.93 9.10
C ALA A 90 -16.63 10.73 8.58
N ALA A 91 -17.28 9.98 9.48
CA ALA A 91 -18.21 8.93 9.15
C ALA A 91 -19.63 9.48 8.90
N ILE A 92 -19.98 9.59 7.61
CA ILE A 92 -21.34 9.52 7.06
C ILE A 92 -22.28 10.67 7.46
N GLY A 93 -22.29 11.73 6.65
CA GLY A 93 -23.46 12.59 6.49
C GLY A 93 -24.51 11.86 5.66
N ASP A 94 -25.50 11.27 6.34
CA ASP A 94 -26.75 10.81 5.75
C ASP A 94 -27.52 12.04 5.24
N GLY A 95 -27.70 12.11 3.93
CA GLY A 95 -28.44 13.18 3.25
C GLY A 95 -29.52 12.56 2.37
N ASP A 96 -30.66 12.27 2.98
CA ASP A 96 -31.87 11.83 2.30
C ASP A 96 -32.59 13.01 1.61
N GLY A 97 -32.91 12.84 0.33
CA GLY A 97 -33.98 13.53 -0.40
C GLY A 97 -33.69 14.88 -1.06
N ASP A 98 -33.54 14.91 -2.39
CA ASP A 98 -34.58 15.42 -3.32
C ASP A 98 -34.12 15.34 -4.79
N GLY A 99 -35.05 15.00 -5.69
CA GLY A 99 -34.80 14.54 -7.06
C GLY A 99 -34.49 15.65 -8.08
N GLY A 100 -33.68 15.31 -9.09
CA GLY A 100 -33.51 16.15 -10.26
C GLY A 100 -32.41 15.74 -11.23
N ALA A 101 -32.78 15.02 -12.30
CA ALA A 101 -32.13 14.99 -13.62
C ALA A 101 -30.74 14.32 -13.78
N SER A 102 -30.79 13.06 -14.22
CA SER A 102 -29.88 12.37 -15.16
C SER A 102 -28.39 12.75 -15.18
N GLY A 103 -27.55 11.93 -14.54
CA GLY A 103 -26.12 11.92 -14.88
C GLY A 103 -25.22 11.03 -14.02
N ASN A 104 -25.52 10.88 -12.72
CA ASN A 104 -24.61 10.22 -11.79
C ASN A 104 -25.26 9.09 -10.97
N ARG A 105 -25.82 8.12 -11.69
CA ARG A 105 -26.55 6.95 -11.17
C ARG A 105 -25.78 6.01 -10.23
N PHE A 106 -24.48 6.21 -10.04
CA PHE A 106 -23.62 5.38 -9.18
C PHE A 106 -23.03 6.16 -7.99
N GLY A 107 -23.48 7.39 -7.73
CA GLY A 107 -22.99 8.20 -6.60
C GLY A 107 -21.49 8.50 -6.67
N VAL A 108 -20.94 8.58 -7.89
CA VAL A 108 -19.49 8.76 -8.08
C VAL A 108 -19.11 10.20 -7.70
N PRO A 109 -18.09 10.40 -6.84
CA PRO A 109 -17.59 11.73 -6.50
C PRO A 109 -17.15 12.57 -7.72
N GLU A 110 -17.51 13.85 -7.72
CA GLU A 110 -17.30 14.82 -8.82
C GLU A 110 -15.84 14.86 -9.34
N HIS A 111 -14.86 14.85 -8.43
CA HIS A 111 -13.44 14.90 -8.79
C HIS A 111 -12.96 13.69 -9.63
N LEU A 112 -13.66 12.54 -9.57
CA LEU A 112 -13.36 11.37 -10.41
C LEU A 112 -13.98 11.50 -11.80
N LEU A 113 -15.17 12.11 -11.90
CA LEU A 113 -15.81 12.43 -13.17
C LEU A 113 -14.97 13.45 -13.95
N GLU A 114 -14.44 14.46 -13.27
CA GLU A 114 -13.57 15.47 -13.87
C GLU A 114 -12.26 14.87 -14.41
N ARG A 115 -11.60 13.99 -13.64
CA ARG A 115 -10.41 13.25 -14.11
C ARG A 115 -10.72 12.37 -15.33
N SER A 116 -11.88 11.71 -15.35
CA SER A 116 -12.29 10.87 -16.49
C SER A 116 -12.57 11.71 -17.74
N ARG A 117 -13.16 12.90 -17.60
CA ARG A 117 -13.40 13.84 -18.70
C ARG A 117 -12.07 14.37 -19.25
N ALA A 118 -11.14 14.74 -18.37
CA ALA A 118 -9.79 15.19 -18.73
C ALA A 118 -8.95 14.10 -19.42
N ALA A 119 -9.14 12.82 -19.05
CA ALA A 119 -8.49 11.70 -19.74
C ALA A 119 -9.05 11.51 -21.16
N ARG A 120 -10.39 11.63 -21.33
CA ARG A 120 -11.04 11.49 -22.64
C ARG A 120 -10.68 12.61 -23.62
N THR A 121 -10.48 13.83 -23.14
CA THR A 121 -10.01 14.94 -24.00
C THR A 121 -8.56 14.78 -24.42
N ARG A 122 -7.72 14.11 -23.63
CA ARG A 122 -6.32 13.79 -24.00
C ARG A 122 -6.21 12.68 -25.05
N PHE A 123 -7.20 11.81 -25.14
CA PHE A 123 -7.25 10.70 -26.10
C PHE A 123 -8.31 10.91 -27.19
N GLY A 124 -8.76 12.14 -27.43
CA GLY A 124 -9.84 12.45 -28.36
C GLY A 124 -9.58 11.95 -29.78
N THR A 125 -10.52 11.12 -30.28
CA THR A 125 -11.05 11.22 -31.64
C THR A 125 -12.30 12.09 -31.57
#